data_AF-A0A3D0YHH7-F1
#
_entry.id   AF-A0A3D0YHH7-F1
#
_cell.length_a   1.000
_cell.length_b   1.000
_cell.length_c   1.000
_cell.angle_alpha   90.00
_cell.angle_beta   90.00
_cell.angle_gamma   90.00
#
_symmetry.space_group_name_H-M   'P 1'
#
loop_
_entity.id
_entity.type
_entity.pdbx_description
1 polymer ?
#
loop_
_entity_poly.entity_id
_entity_poly.type
_entity_poly.pdbx_seq_one_letter_code
_entity_poly.pdbx_strand_id
1 'polypeptide(L)'
;MFFRYLLSLWQREFTFGPILGVYLFLVALLLSILILAYLLFARSHRQILKKDAQNKRREILKLQHLFEESKRVIGEKELHIKIMEEKLDRISTDITDLARRNDPSFLIRFQELYPEATRRILHKHGDLSRSELLLCAMIFLNFTTKEIATYTFVERRTVETKKYRLKKKMGLPGNLSLDKYILTFL
;
A
#
# COMPACT_ATOMS: atom_id res chain seq x y z
N MET A 1 -28.60 106.47 0.33
CA MET A 1 -29.02 105.18 -0.30
C MET A 1 -27.94 104.10 -0.28
N PHE A 2 -26.68 104.43 -0.54
CA PHE A 2 -25.56 103.46 -0.65
C PHE A 2 -25.22 102.69 0.66
N PHE A 3 -25.32 103.36 1.81
CA PHE A 3 -24.95 102.78 3.11
C PHE A 3 -25.89 101.65 3.58
N ARG A 4 -27.19 101.71 3.22
CA ARG A 4 -28.15 100.63 3.50
C ARG A 4 -27.90 99.39 2.63
N TYR A 5 -27.41 99.57 1.41
CA TYR A 5 -27.08 98.49 0.49
C TYR A 5 -25.84 97.72 0.97
N LEU A 6 -24.78 98.45 1.36
CA LEU A 6 -23.57 97.87 1.96
C LEU A 6 -23.82 97.16 3.29
N LEU A 7 -24.66 97.73 4.17
CA LEU A 7 -25.03 97.07 5.43
C LEU A 7 -25.83 95.79 5.19
N SER A 8 -26.71 95.76 4.17
CA SER A 8 -27.47 94.56 3.79
C SER A 8 -26.63 93.47 3.12
N LEU A 9 -25.59 93.85 2.36
CA LEU A 9 -24.59 92.95 1.81
C LEU A 9 -23.71 92.34 2.91
N TRP A 10 -23.32 93.16 3.89
CA TRP A 10 -22.49 92.72 5.01
C TRP A 10 -23.25 91.82 6.00
N GLN A 11 -24.53 92.09 6.27
CA GLN A 11 -25.39 91.19 7.05
C GLN A 11 -25.66 89.85 6.34
N ARG A 12 -25.68 89.81 5.00
CA ARG A 12 -25.84 88.56 4.23
C ARG A 12 -24.61 87.67 4.37
N GLU A 13 -23.40 88.18 4.14
CA GLU A 13 -22.19 87.36 4.20
C GLU A 13 -21.87 86.80 5.59
N PHE A 14 -22.17 87.56 6.66
CA PHE A 14 -21.96 87.10 8.04
C PHE A 14 -22.95 85.99 8.46
N THR A 15 -24.14 85.92 7.86
CA THR A 15 -25.10 84.83 8.12
C THR A 15 -24.76 83.53 7.41
N PHE A 16 -24.04 83.56 6.28
CA PHE A 16 -23.62 82.36 5.56
C PHE A 16 -22.34 81.72 6.09
N GLY A 17 -21.46 82.49 6.75
CA GLY A 17 -20.24 81.99 7.39
C GLY A 17 -20.45 80.80 8.35
N PRO A 18 -21.37 80.88 9.34
CA PRO A 18 -21.63 79.76 10.24
C PRO A 18 -22.25 78.55 9.52
N ILE A 19 -23.10 78.77 8.51
CA ILE A 19 -23.75 77.71 7.73
C ILE A 19 -22.71 76.95 6.88
N LEU A 20 -21.80 77.67 6.24
CA LEU A 20 -20.72 77.08 5.43
C LEU A 20 -19.73 76.28 6.29
N GLY A 21 -19.39 76.80 7.47
CA GLY A 21 -18.55 76.09 8.44
C GLY A 21 -19.19 74.77 8.90
N VAL A 22 -20.49 74.81 9.23
CA VAL A 22 -21.25 73.61 9.58
C VAL A 22 -21.28 72.62 8.41
N TYR A 23 -21.50 73.08 7.19
CA TYR A 23 -21.50 72.23 5.99
C TYR A 23 -20.14 71.53 5.78
N LEU A 24 -19.03 72.25 5.84
CA LEU A 24 -17.69 71.66 5.68
C LEU A 24 -17.36 70.64 6.78
N PHE A 25 -17.77 70.92 8.01
CA PHE A 25 -17.62 69.97 9.12
C PHE A 25 -18.39 68.68 8.87
N LEU A 26 -19.65 68.77 8.41
CA LEU A 26 -20.45 67.61 8.07
C LEU A 26 -19.84 66.79 6.92
N VAL A 27 -19.33 67.44 5.88
CA VAL A 27 -18.63 66.77 4.77
C VAL A 27 -17.37 66.06 5.27
N ALA A 28 -16.56 66.72 6.09
CA ALA A 28 -15.35 66.12 6.67
C ALA A 28 -15.69 64.91 7.56
N LEU A 29 -16.76 65.01 8.36
CA LEU A 29 -17.25 63.93 9.21
C LEU A 29 -17.76 62.75 8.37
N LEU A 30 -18.45 63.01 7.26
CA LEU A 30 -18.93 61.98 6.35
C LEU A 30 -17.76 61.27 5.64
N LEU A 31 -16.76 62.00 5.17
CA LEU A 31 -15.54 61.43 4.59
C LEU A 31 -14.76 60.59 5.60
N SER A 32 -14.63 61.07 6.84
CA SER A 32 -14.03 60.31 7.95
C SER A 32 -14.74 58.97 8.15
N ILE A 33 -16.07 58.96 8.18
CA ILE A 33 -16.87 57.73 8.33
C ILE A 33 -16.66 56.78 7.16
N LEU A 34 -16.64 57.28 5.92
CA LEU A 34 -16.41 56.45 4.73
C LEU A 34 -15.01 55.83 4.71
N ILE A 35 -13.99 56.60 5.09
CA ILE A 35 -12.61 56.10 5.21
C ILE A 35 -12.53 55.00 6.28
N LEU A 36 -13.17 55.22 7.44
CA LEU A 36 -13.16 54.26 8.54
C LEU A 36 -13.90 52.96 8.14
N ALA A 37 -15.04 53.08 7.46
CA ALA A 37 -15.77 51.94 6.90
C ALA A 37 -14.93 51.15 5.88
N TYR A 38 -14.23 51.85 4.97
CA TYR A 38 -13.33 51.21 4.01
C TYR A 38 -12.17 50.46 4.70
N LEU A 39 -11.55 51.05 5.72
CA LEU A 39 -10.46 50.41 6.46
C LEU A 39 -10.93 49.15 7.20
N LEU A 40 -12.13 49.18 7.79
CA LEU A 40 -12.73 48.01 8.44
C LEU A 40 -13.08 46.92 7.43
N PHE A 41 -13.68 47.28 6.31
CA PHE A 41 -13.99 46.34 5.22
C PHE A 41 -12.71 45.69 4.67
N ALA A 42 -11.68 46.50 4.39
CA ALA A 42 -10.37 46.01 3.95
C ALA A 42 -9.68 45.14 5.01
N ARG A 43 -9.83 45.45 6.30
CA ARG A 43 -9.32 44.62 7.40
C ARG A 43 -10.08 43.29 7.52
N SER A 44 -11.40 43.33 7.38
CA SER A 44 -12.29 42.15 7.42
C SER A 44 -11.96 41.19 6.27
N HIS A 45 -11.90 41.70 5.04
CA HIS A 45 -11.55 40.93 3.84
C HIS A 45 -10.16 40.28 3.95
N ARG A 46 -9.18 41.01 4.51
CA ARG A 46 -7.83 40.47 4.74
C ARG A 46 -7.81 39.31 5.75
N GLN A 47 -8.74 39.24 6.70
CA GLN A 47 -8.78 38.13 7.66
C GLN A 47 -9.40 36.86 7.06
N ILE A 48 -10.39 37.00 6.18
CA ILE A 48 -11.04 35.87 5.50
C ILE A 48 -10.02 35.14 4.61
N LEU A 49 -9.31 35.88 3.75
CA LEU A 49 -8.26 35.32 2.90
C LEU A 49 -7.15 34.62 3.69
N LYS A 50 -6.80 35.15 4.87
CA LYS A 50 -5.81 34.52 5.77
C LYS A 50 -6.34 33.22 6.39
N LYS A 51 -7.62 33.15 6.78
CA LYS A 51 -8.24 31.93 7.33
C LYS A 51 -8.31 30.82 6.28
N ASP A 52 -8.69 31.14 5.05
CA ASP A 52 -8.77 30.15 3.97
C ASP A 52 -7.39 29.59 3.61
N ALA A 53 -6.36 30.45 3.55
CA ALA A 53 -4.99 30.03 3.34
C ALA A 53 -4.47 29.15 4.48
N GLN A 54 -4.85 29.43 5.74
CA GLN A 54 -4.48 28.61 6.89
C GLN A 54 -5.18 27.24 6.88
N ASN A 55 -6.46 27.19 6.53
CA ASN A 55 -7.20 25.93 6.45
C ASN A 55 -6.61 25.01 5.38
N LYS A 56 -6.33 25.54 4.17
CA LYS A 56 -5.63 24.80 3.11
C LYS A 56 -4.25 24.32 3.54
N ARG A 57 -3.47 25.16 4.26
CA ARG A 57 -2.16 24.74 4.81
C ARG A 57 -2.28 23.59 5.81
N ARG A 58 -3.30 23.61 6.68
CA ARG A 58 -3.56 22.52 7.63
C ARG A 58 -3.94 21.23 6.92
N GLU A 59 -4.76 21.30 5.88
CA GLU A 59 -5.12 20.14 5.06
C GLU A 59 -3.88 19.55 4.36
N ILE A 60 -3.05 20.39 3.74
CA ILE A 60 -1.80 19.96 3.13
C ILE A 60 -0.89 19.28 4.17
N LEU A 61 -0.75 19.86 5.37
CA LEU A 61 0.07 19.27 6.43
C LEU A 61 -0.47 17.92 6.89
N LYS A 62 -1.80 17.78 7.04
CA LYS A 62 -2.45 16.50 7.36
C LYS A 62 -2.21 15.47 6.26
N LEU A 63 -2.38 15.85 4.99
CA LEU A 63 -2.13 14.99 3.85
C LEU A 63 -0.66 14.55 3.77
N GLN A 64 0.29 15.44 4.05
CA GLN A 64 1.71 15.11 4.13
C GLN A 64 2.01 14.10 5.23
N HIS A 65 1.43 14.28 6.41
CA HIS A 65 1.58 13.31 7.51
C HIS A 65 1.00 11.94 7.13
N LEU A 66 -0.21 11.90 6.57
CA LEU A 66 -0.84 10.66 6.11
C LEU A 66 -0.03 9.96 5.02
N PHE A 67 0.54 10.73 4.10
CA PHE A 67 1.41 10.21 3.05
C PHE A 67 2.69 9.59 3.63
N GLU A 68 3.31 10.25 4.59
CA GLU A 68 4.52 9.75 5.26
C GLU A 68 4.23 8.48 6.06
N GLU A 69 3.10 8.42 6.76
CA GLU A 69 2.63 7.23 7.47
C GLU A 69 2.38 6.07 6.49
N SER A 70 1.68 6.33 5.39
CA SER A 70 1.46 5.33 4.33
C SER A 70 2.78 4.84 3.75
N LYS A 71 3.75 5.73 3.54
CA LYS A 71 5.08 5.38 3.00
C LYS A 71 5.87 4.50 3.95
N ARG A 72 5.80 4.77 5.27
CA ARG A 72 6.42 3.93 6.30
C ARG A 72 5.85 2.51 6.30
N VAL A 73 4.51 2.39 6.28
CA VAL A 73 3.83 1.09 6.23
C VAL A 73 4.20 0.31 4.96
N ILE A 74 4.30 0.97 3.81
CA ILE A 74 4.74 0.33 2.57
C ILE A 74 6.18 -0.16 2.71
N GLY A 75 7.10 0.66 3.21
CA GLY A 75 8.50 0.28 3.39
C GLY A 75 8.68 -0.91 4.35
N GLU A 76 7.92 -0.95 5.45
CA GLU A 76 7.92 -2.10 6.36
C GLU A 76 7.41 -3.39 5.70
N LYS A 77 6.34 -3.29 4.90
CA LYS A 77 5.80 -4.43 4.15
C LYS A 77 6.76 -4.93 3.07
N GLU A 78 7.40 -4.02 2.33
CA GLU A 78 8.41 -4.37 1.33
C GLU A 78 9.60 -5.10 1.97
N LEU A 79 10.08 -4.62 3.13
CA LEU A 79 11.14 -5.29 3.88
C LEU A 79 10.69 -6.69 4.34
N HIS A 80 9.47 -6.82 4.84
CA HIS A 80 8.95 -8.12 5.27
C HIS A 80 8.83 -9.11 4.11
N ILE A 81 8.33 -8.67 2.96
CA ILE A 81 8.26 -9.48 1.73
C ILE A 81 9.66 -9.93 1.33
N LYS A 82 10.64 -9.02 1.30
CA LYS A 82 12.02 -9.35 0.93
C LYS A 82 12.65 -10.39 1.87
N ILE A 83 12.41 -10.28 3.18
CA ILE A 83 12.89 -11.27 4.16
C ILE A 83 12.19 -12.62 3.96
N MET A 84 10.90 -12.63 3.64
CA MET A 84 10.16 -13.85 3.37
C MET A 84 10.64 -14.54 2.09
N GLU A 85 10.88 -13.78 1.02
CA GLU A 85 11.44 -14.28 -0.25
C GLU A 85 12.82 -14.89 -0.02
N GLU A 86 13.71 -14.21 0.71
CA GLU A 86 15.04 -14.75 1.01
C GLU A 86 14.96 -16.04 1.85
N LYS A 87 14.05 -16.10 2.84
CA LYS A 87 13.81 -17.32 3.61
C LYS A 87 13.29 -18.46 2.73
N LEU A 88 12.36 -18.16 1.82
CA LEU A 88 11.80 -19.14 0.90
C LEU A 88 12.88 -19.69 -0.04
N ASP A 89 13.71 -18.83 -0.60
CA ASP A 89 14.83 -19.22 -1.47
C ASP A 89 15.84 -20.10 -0.74
N ARG A 90 16.20 -19.72 0.50
CA ARG A 90 17.10 -20.53 1.35
C ARG A 90 16.50 -21.90 1.65
N ILE A 91 15.22 -21.98 2.04
CA ILE A 91 14.53 -23.23 2.34
C ILE A 91 14.43 -24.12 1.09
N SER A 92 14.05 -23.54 -0.06
CA SER A 92 13.93 -24.27 -1.32
C SER A 92 15.28 -24.82 -1.79
N THR A 93 16.35 -24.04 -1.64
CA THR A 93 17.71 -24.48 -1.96
C THR A 93 18.16 -25.62 -1.04
N ASP A 94 17.92 -25.49 0.27
CA ASP A 94 18.28 -26.49 1.27
C ASP A 94 17.61 -27.86 1.02
N ILE A 95 16.28 -27.87 0.84
CA ILE A 95 15.56 -29.13 0.60
C ILE A 95 15.91 -29.78 -0.73
N THR A 96 16.13 -28.99 -1.79
CA THR A 96 16.51 -29.52 -3.10
C THR A 96 17.92 -30.08 -3.08
N ASP A 97 18.85 -29.48 -2.34
CA ASP A 97 20.20 -29.99 -2.16
C ASP A 97 20.23 -31.29 -1.35
N LEU A 98 19.41 -31.42 -0.30
CA LEU A 98 19.22 -32.69 0.41
C LEU A 98 18.75 -33.80 -0.54
N ALA A 99 17.79 -33.49 -1.43
CA ALA A 99 17.30 -34.44 -2.43
C ALA A 99 18.40 -34.87 -3.42
N ARG A 100 19.18 -33.90 -3.93
CA ARG A 100 20.29 -34.13 -4.87
C ARG A 100 21.37 -35.04 -4.29
N ARG A 101 21.67 -34.87 -3.00
CA ARG A 101 22.67 -35.66 -2.27
C ARG A 101 22.12 -37.02 -1.81
N ASN A 102 20.83 -37.30 -2.05
CA ASN A 102 20.13 -38.48 -1.56
C ASN A 102 20.24 -38.64 -0.03
N ASP A 103 20.15 -37.51 0.68
CA ASP A 103 20.33 -37.46 2.12
C ASP A 103 19.11 -38.12 2.83
N PRO A 104 19.32 -39.03 3.81
CA PRO A 104 18.22 -39.67 4.53
C PRO A 104 17.28 -38.70 5.27
N SER A 105 17.75 -37.50 5.60
CA SER A 105 16.98 -36.44 6.25
C SER A 105 16.04 -35.70 5.30
N PHE A 106 16.24 -35.83 3.98
CA PHE A 106 15.39 -35.19 2.95
C PHE A 106 13.90 -35.40 3.23
N LEU A 107 13.50 -36.64 3.52
CA LEU A 107 12.09 -36.96 3.72
C LEU A 107 11.53 -36.29 4.99
N ILE A 108 12.32 -36.25 6.07
CA ILE A 108 11.91 -35.61 7.32
C ILE A 108 11.75 -34.11 7.08
N ARG A 109 12.74 -33.49 6.42
CA ARG A 109 12.73 -32.07 6.08
C ARG A 109 11.57 -31.72 5.14
N PHE A 110 11.26 -32.57 4.17
CA PHE A 110 10.09 -32.41 3.30
C PHE A 110 8.78 -32.39 4.11
N GLN A 111 8.63 -33.28 5.09
CA GLN A 111 7.43 -33.33 5.94
C GLN A 111 7.29 -32.11 6.83
N GLU A 112 8.40 -31.56 7.33
CA GLU A 112 8.42 -30.31 8.09
C GLU A 112 8.02 -29.10 7.24
N LEU A 113 8.53 -29.03 6.01
CA LEU A 113 8.30 -27.90 5.10
C LEU A 113 6.94 -27.96 4.39
N TYR A 114 6.46 -29.17 4.09
CA TYR A 114 5.20 -29.41 3.39
C TYR A 114 4.29 -30.36 4.19
N PRO A 115 3.86 -29.96 5.41
CA PRO A 115 3.04 -30.80 6.29
C PRO A 115 1.67 -31.08 5.67
N GLU A 116 1.09 -30.13 4.93
CA GLU A 116 -0.20 -30.32 4.27
C GLU A 116 -0.13 -31.32 3.12
N ALA A 117 0.91 -31.24 2.29
CA ALA A 117 1.13 -32.22 1.23
C ALA A 117 1.30 -33.62 1.84
N THR A 118 2.13 -33.73 2.88
CA THR A 118 2.34 -35.01 3.60
C THR A 118 1.03 -35.54 4.18
N ARG A 119 0.23 -34.70 4.85
CA ARG A 119 -1.09 -35.07 5.37
C ARG A 119 -2.01 -35.57 4.26
N ARG A 120 -2.09 -34.87 3.12
CA ARG A 120 -2.90 -35.26 1.97
C ARG A 120 -2.49 -36.62 1.39
N ILE A 121 -1.18 -36.88 1.27
CA ILE A 121 -0.67 -38.19 0.83
C ILE A 121 -1.11 -39.27 1.80
N LEU A 122 -0.81 -39.10 3.09
CA LEU A 122 -1.06 -40.13 4.10
C LEU A 122 -2.56 -40.38 4.34
N HIS A 123 -3.40 -39.35 4.20
CA HIS A 123 -4.84 -39.49 4.36
C HIS A 123 -5.47 -40.27 3.19
N LYS A 124 -5.04 -40.02 1.95
CA LYS A 124 -5.64 -40.65 0.77
C LYS A 124 -4.96 -41.96 0.36
N HIS A 125 -3.67 -42.08 0.64
CA HIS A 125 -2.78 -43.17 0.26
C HIS A 125 -1.89 -43.54 1.46
N GLY A 126 -2.52 -43.94 2.57
CA GLY A 126 -1.84 -44.25 3.83
C GLY A 126 -1.04 -45.56 3.82
N ASP A 127 -1.17 -46.37 2.78
CA ASP A 127 -0.49 -47.66 2.58
C ASP A 127 0.88 -47.51 1.88
N LEU A 128 1.31 -46.28 1.58
CA LEU A 128 2.58 -46.01 0.93
C LEU A 128 3.75 -46.28 1.88
N SER A 129 4.73 -47.02 1.36
CA SER A 129 6.01 -47.23 2.03
C SER A 129 6.83 -45.94 2.06
N ARG A 130 7.82 -45.88 2.96
CA ARG A 130 8.75 -44.75 3.06
C ARG A 130 9.42 -44.41 1.73
N SER A 131 9.82 -45.42 0.96
CA SER A 131 10.46 -45.22 -0.36
C SER A 131 9.50 -44.69 -1.42
N GLU A 132 8.22 -45.07 -1.35
CA GLU A 132 7.19 -44.52 -2.24
C GLU A 132 6.85 -43.07 -1.87
N LEU A 133 6.80 -42.75 -0.57
CA LEU A 133 6.61 -41.39 -0.10
C LEU A 133 7.78 -40.48 -0.50
N LEU A 134 9.02 -41.00 -0.41
CA LEU A 134 10.21 -40.30 -0.89
C LEU A 134 10.13 -40.01 -2.40
N LEU A 135 9.69 -40.98 -3.20
CA LEU A 135 9.47 -40.76 -4.63
C LEU A 135 8.39 -39.70 -4.89
N CYS A 136 7.30 -39.69 -4.11
CA CYS A 136 6.27 -38.65 -4.20
C CYS A 136 6.84 -37.27 -3.90
N ALA A 137 7.63 -37.14 -2.83
CA ALA A 137 8.28 -35.90 -2.44
C ALA A 137 9.23 -35.38 -3.53
N MET A 138 10.02 -36.26 -4.16
CA MET A 138 10.89 -35.86 -5.27
C MET A 138 10.11 -35.38 -6.50
N ILE A 139 8.99 -36.03 -6.83
CA ILE A 139 8.12 -35.61 -7.93
C ILE A 139 7.41 -34.29 -7.60
N PHE A 140 7.01 -34.09 -6.33
CA PHE A 140 6.39 -32.85 -5.87
C PHE A 140 7.34 -31.65 -6.00
N LEU A 141 8.64 -31.86 -5.74
CA LEU A 141 9.69 -30.88 -6.00
C LEU A 141 10.07 -30.76 -7.50
N ASN A 142 9.28 -31.37 -8.38
CA ASN A 142 9.40 -31.30 -9.83
C ASN A 142 10.72 -31.87 -10.40
N PHE A 143 11.35 -32.83 -9.71
CA PHE A 143 12.49 -33.55 -10.27
C PHE A 143 12.05 -34.48 -11.41
N THR A 144 12.78 -34.42 -12.52
CA THR A 144 12.54 -35.30 -13.66
C THR A 144 12.92 -36.75 -13.35
N THR A 145 12.35 -37.71 -14.07
CA THR A 145 12.71 -39.14 -13.94
C THR A 145 14.22 -39.37 -14.12
N LYS A 146 14.87 -38.55 -14.95
CA LYS A 146 16.33 -38.60 -15.16
C LYS A 146 17.09 -38.14 -13.92
N GLU A 147 16.69 -37.01 -13.33
CA GLU A 147 17.32 -36.48 -12.12
C GLU A 147 17.12 -37.40 -10.93
N ILE A 148 15.90 -37.92 -10.72
CA ILE A 148 15.62 -38.88 -9.65
C ILE A 148 16.51 -40.12 -9.79
N ALA A 149 16.69 -40.63 -11.01
CA ALA A 149 17.56 -41.77 -11.27
C ALA A 149 19.02 -41.45 -10.92
N THR A 150 19.51 -40.27 -11.32
CA THR A 150 20.85 -39.78 -10.99
C THR A 150 21.05 -39.63 -9.48
N TYR A 151 20.14 -38.97 -8.78
CA TYR A 151 20.27 -38.69 -7.35
C TYR A 151 20.14 -39.96 -6.51
N THR A 152 19.24 -40.87 -6.88
CA THR A 152 19.05 -42.13 -6.13
C THR A 152 19.98 -43.26 -6.57
N PHE A 153 20.94 -42.99 -7.47
CA PHE A 153 21.92 -43.95 -7.98
C PHE A 153 21.29 -45.23 -8.55
N VAL A 154 20.18 -45.09 -9.28
CA VAL A 154 19.50 -46.21 -9.96
C VAL A 154 19.33 -45.93 -11.44
N GLU A 155 19.07 -46.98 -12.23
CA GLU A 155 18.71 -46.79 -13.63
C GLU A 155 17.40 -46.04 -13.80
N ARG A 156 17.31 -45.24 -14.87
CA ARG A 156 16.08 -44.54 -15.25
C ARG A 156 14.88 -45.47 -15.36
N ARG A 157 15.09 -46.67 -15.90
CA ARG A 157 14.04 -47.70 -16.05
C ARG A 157 13.49 -48.18 -14.72
N THR A 158 14.33 -48.23 -13.69
CA THR A 158 13.92 -48.56 -12.32
C THR A 158 12.99 -47.49 -11.76
N VAL A 159 13.30 -46.21 -11.97
CA VAL A 159 12.42 -45.10 -11.54
C VAL A 159 11.09 -45.14 -12.27
N GLU A 160 11.08 -45.36 -13.59
CA GLU A 160 9.85 -45.51 -14.37
C GLU A 160 8.97 -46.66 -13.85
N THR A 161 9.60 -47.80 -13.53
CA THR A 161 8.90 -48.97 -12.98
C THR A 161 8.31 -48.65 -11.61
N LYS A 162 9.05 -47.94 -10.74
CA LYS A 162 8.54 -47.47 -9.45
C LYS A 162 7.36 -46.52 -9.62
N LYS A 163 7.45 -45.55 -10.55
CA LYS A 163 6.33 -44.62 -10.87
C LYS A 163 5.10 -45.37 -11.39
N TYR A 164 5.28 -46.37 -12.24
CA TYR A 164 4.17 -47.21 -12.73
C TYR A 164 3.49 -47.98 -11.59
N ARG A 165 4.27 -48.63 -10.72
CA ARG A 165 3.74 -49.36 -9.56
C ARG A 165 3.00 -48.42 -8.61
N LEU A 166 3.60 -47.27 -8.30
CA LEU A 166 3.01 -46.24 -7.46
C LEU A 166 1.68 -45.73 -8.04
N LYS A 167 1.63 -45.46 -9.34
CA LYS A 167 0.42 -45.07 -10.06
C LYS A 167 -0.69 -46.11 -9.91
N LYS A 168 -0.35 -47.40 -10.07
CA LYS A 168 -1.31 -48.52 -9.93
C LYS A 168 -1.80 -48.66 -8.49
N LYS A 169 -0.90 -48.53 -7.52
CA LYS A 169 -1.24 -48.57 -6.08
C LYS A 169 -2.18 -47.43 -5.68
N MET A 170 -1.95 -46.23 -6.21
CA MET A 170 -2.84 -45.06 -6.03
C MET A 170 -4.15 -45.12 -6.82
N GLY A 171 -4.42 -46.20 -7.58
CA GLY A 171 -5.66 -46.36 -8.34
C GLY A 171 -5.85 -45.35 -9.49
N LEU A 172 -4.77 -44.77 -10.01
CA LEU A 172 -4.87 -43.68 -11.00
C LEU A 172 -5.17 -44.21 -12.41
N PRO A 173 -6.03 -43.52 -13.18
CA PRO A 173 -6.41 -43.96 -14.52
C PRO A 173 -5.23 -43.90 -15.50
N GLY A 174 -5.29 -44.73 -16.56
CA GLY A 174 -4.20 -44.93 -17.51
C GLY A 174 -3.73 -43.65 -18.21
N ASN A 175 -4.65 -42.74 -18.50
CA ASN A 175 -4.40 -41.45 -19.16
C ASN A 175 -3.80 -40.36 -18.24
N LEU A 176 -3.87 -40.51 -16.92
CA LEU A 176 -3.37 -39.50 -15.98
C LEU A 176 -1.89 -39.75 -15.66
N SER A 177 -1.04 -38.75 -15.88
CA SER A 177 0.36 -38.82 -15.45
C SER A 177 0.45 -38.75 -13.93
N LEU A 178 1.31 -39.58 -13.33
CA LEU A 178 1.58 -39.54 -11.88
C LEU A 178 2.12 -38.18 -11.47
N ASP A 179 3.02 -37.61 -12.27
CA ASP A 179 3.61 -36.29 -12.04
C ASP A 179 2.54 -35.20 -11.99
N LYS A 180 1.63 -35.22 -12.98
CA LYS A 180 0.50 -34.28 -13.02
C LYS A 180 -0.43 -34.48 -11.82
N TYR A 181 -0.72 -35.73 -11.45
CA TYR A 181 -1.52 -36.02 -10.28
C TYR A 181 -0.87 -35.44 -9.03
N ILE A 182 0.41 -35.74 -8.78
CA ILE A 182 1.15 -35.25 -7.60
C ILE A 182 1.18 -33.73 -7.54
N LEU A 183 1.46 -33.03 -8.65
CA LEU A 183 1.54 -31.57 -8.68
C LEU A 183 0.17 -30.86 -8.53
N THR A 184 -0.93 -31.54 -8.87
CA THR A 184 -2.29 -30.96 -8.76
C THR A 184 -3.00 -31.37 -7.48
N PHE A 185 -2.70 -32.56 -6.96
CA PHE A 185 -3.38 -33.17 -5.82
C PHE A 185 -2.74 -32.80 -4.48
N LEU A 186 -1.44 -32.53 -4.46
CA LEU A 186 -0.66 -32.25 -3.25
C LEU A 186 -0.39 -30.76 -3.10
#